data_AF-A0A957X676-F1
#
_entry.id   AF-A0A957X676-F1
#
_cell.length_a   1.000
_cell.length_b   1.000
_cell.length_c   1.000
_cell.angle_alpha   90.00
_cell.angle_beta   90.00
_cell.angle_gamma   90.00
#
_symmetry.space_group_name_H-M   'P 1'
#
loop_
_entity.id
_entity.type
_entity.pdbx_description
1 polymer ?
#
loop_
_entity_poly.entity_id
_entity_poly.type
_entity_poly.pdbx_seq_one_letter_code
_entity_poly.pdbx_strand_id
1 'polypeptide(L)'
;MNMQRKLTTLSLLLVALLLLAACAVPATAPTADTATGEESATAAPAEEADSAASGEEFIVGALHVGSINDAGYNQAHHAGLVAMTENLPNVKLIEAENVPESADAERVMENMIQQGAKMILAQSFGYLDPALNVAAK
;
A
#
# COMPACT_ATOMS: atom_id res chain seq x y z
N MET A 1 -10.80 26.24 -51.49
CA MET A 1 -10.47 25.69 -50.16
C MET A 1 -11.68 24.91 -49.64
N ASN A 2 -11.65 23.59 -49.78
CA ASN A 2 -12.82 22.71 -49.78
C ASN A 2 -13.52 22.70 -48.40
N MET A 3 -14.84 22.96 -48.40
CA MET A 3 -15.66 23.20 -47.20
C MET A 3 -15.61 22.05 -46.17
N GLN A 4 -15.47 20.81 -46.65
CA GLN A 4 -15.28 19.63 -45.81
C GLN A 4 -13.97 19.64 -45.02
N ARG A 5 -12.88 20.15 -45.60
CA ARG A 5 -11.58 20.31 -44.91
C ARG A 5 -11.63 21.42 -43.86
N LYS A 6 -12.43 22.47 -44.09
CA LYS A 6 -12.63 23.55 -43.10
C LYS A 6 -13.44 23.07 -41.89
N LEU A 7 -14.43 22.22 -42.12
CA LEU A 7 -15.29 21.67 -41.06
C LEU A 7 -14.53 20.67 -40.18
N THR A 8 -13.69 19.83 -40.77
CA THR A 8 -12.83 18.91 -40.00
C THR A 8 -11.75 19.65 -39.22
N THR A 9 -11.11 20.68 -39.79
CA THR A 9 -10.16 21.52 -39.04
C THR A 9 -10.82 22.31 -37.92
N LEU A 10 -12.04 22.83 -38.13
CA LEU A 10 -12.78 23.57 -37.10
C LEU A 10 -13.21 22.65 -35.94
N SER A 11 -13.64 21.42 -36.25
CA SER A 11 -13.96 20.40 -35.23
C SER A 11 -12.73 20.00 -34.40
N LEU A 12 -11.59 19.77 -35.06
CA LEU A 12 -10.34 19.42 -34.36
C LEU A 12 -9.85 20.56 -33.46
N LEU A 13 -10.00 21.81 -33.90
CA LEU A 13 -9.59 23.01 -33.16
C LEU A 13 -10.54 23.30 -31.98
N LEU A 14 -11.84 23.01 -32.12
CA LEU A 14 -12.82 23.12 -31.04
C LEU A 14 -12.58 22.08 -29.93
N VAL A 15 -12.28 20.84 -30.30
CA VAL A 15 -11.94 19.76 -29.34
C VAL A 15 -10.63 20.06 -28.61
N ALA A 16 -9.62 20.58 -29.31
CA ALA A 16 -8.38 21.02 -28.68
C ALA A 16 -8.62 22.20 -27.70
N LEU A 17 -9.51 23.15 -28.03
CA LEU A 17 -9.86 24.26 -27.13
C LEU A 17 -10.59 23.77 -25.85
N LEU A 18 -11.46 22.77 -25.98
CA LEU A 18 -12.18 22.16 -24.86
C LEU A 18 -11.25 21.38 -23.90
N LEU A 19 -10.18 20.77 -24.43
CA LEU A 19 -9.21 20.03 -23.61
C LEU A 19 -8.27 20.95 -22.80
N LEU A 20 -8.00 22.17 -23.25
CA LEU A 20 -7.16 23.13 -22.50
C LEU A 20 -7.93 23.86 -21.38
N ALA A 21 -9.26 23.84 -21.36
CA ALA A 21 -10.08 24.51 -20.34
C ALA A 21 -10.37 23.65 -19.10
N ALA A 22 -9.93 22.39 -19.07
CA ALA A 22 -10.19 21.45 -17.96
C ALA A 22 -9.20 21.54 -16.78
N CYS A 23 -8.20 22.43 -16.84
CA CYS A 23 -7.19 22.61 -15.78
C CYS A 23 -7.28 23.99 -15.11
N ALA A 24 -8.48 24.45 -14.78
CA ALA A 24 -8.67 25.66 -13.98
C ALA A 24 -9.74 25.43 -12.90
N VAL A 25 -9.36 24.72 -11.83
CA VAL A 25 -10.07 24.78 -10.55
C VAL A 25 -9.31 25.77 -9.65
N PRO A 26 -9.90 26.89 -9.22
CA PRO A 26 -9.31 27.71 -8.18
C PRO A 26 -9.53 27.01 -6.83
N ALA A 27 -8.42 26.73 -6.15
CA ALA A 27 -8.41 26.29 -4.77
C ALA A 27 -8.95 27.41 -3.86
N THR A 28 -10.13 27.19 -3.27
CA THR A 28 -10.62 27.99 -2.15
C THR A 28 -9.95 27.47 -0.88
N ALA A 29 -9.02 28.26 -0.33
CA ALA A 29 -8.46 28.05 0.99
C ALA A 29 -9.47 28.44 2.08
N PRO A 30 -9.64 27.66 3.15
CA PRO A 30 -10.12 28.18 4.42
C PRO A 30 -8.96 28.79 5.22
N THR A 31 -9.27 29.90 5.85
CA THR A 31 -8.45 30.74 6.74
C THR A 31 -7.72 29.93 7.83
N ALA A 32 -6.41 30.14 7.90
CA ALA A 32 -5.57 29.75 9.04
C ALA A 32 -5.87 30.67 10.23
N ASP A 33 -6.28 30.05 11.33
CA ASP A 33 -6.17 30.64 12.66
C ASP A 33 -4.74 30.44 13.17
N THR A 34 -4.24 31.46 13.85
CA THR A 34 -2.87 31.56 14.33
C THR A 34 -2.77 30.86 15.68
N ALA A 35 -1.93 29.83 15.77
CA ALA A 35 -1.34 29.42 17.04
C ALA A 35 0.15 29.15 16.85
N THR A 36 0.93 30.08 17.40
CA THR A 36 2.37 30.08 17.57
C THR A 36 2.89 28.78 18.20
N GLY A 37 3.96 28.25 17.62
CA GLY A 37 4.73 27.12 18.15
C GLY A 37 5.99 26.92 17.33
N GLU A 38 6.96 27.82 17.46
CA GLU A 38 8.35 27.54 17.13
C GLU A 38 8.85 26.44 18.08
N GLU A 39 9.20 25.28 17.52
CA GLU A 39 10.25 24.44 18.10
C GLU A 39 11.11 23.88 16.97
N SER A 40 12.28 24.51 16.85
CA SER A 40 13.43 24.00 16.13
C SER A 40 14.01 22.84 16.93
N ALA A 41 14.08 21.65 16.31
CA ALA A 41 14.93 20.57 16.81
C ALA A 41 15.43 19.73 15.63
N THR A 42 16.63 20.08 15.18
CA THR A 42 17.73 19.22 14.76
C THR A 42 17.37 17.91 14.04
N ALA A 43 17.66 17.88 12.74
CA ALA A 43 17.90 16.65 12.00
C ALA A 43 19.09 15.90 12.62
N ALA A 44 18.81 14.82 13.33
CA ALA A 44 19.81 13.81 13.67
C ALA A 44 20.07 12.95 12.43
N PRO A 45 21.33 12.59 12.11
CA PRO A 45 21.62 11.65 11.04
C PRO A 45 20.92 10.33 11.32
N ALA A 46 20.13 9.85 10.36
CA ALA A 46 19.74 8.46 10.33
C ALA A 46 21.02 7.64 10.18
N GLU A 47 21.46 7.00 11.27
CA GLU A 47 22.40 5.89 11.17
C GLU A 47 21.72 4.82 10.32
N GLU A 48 22.16 4.67 9.08
CA GLU A 48 21.93 3.45 8.34
C GLU A 48 22.59 2.31 9.12
N ALA A 49 21.77 1.54 9.83
CA ALA A 49 22.18 0.26 10.37
C ALA A 49 22.41 -0.68 9.18
N ASP A 50 23.62 -0.62 8.62
CA ASP A 50 24.16 -1.65 7.74
C ASP A 50 24.37 -2.92 8.56
N SER A 51 23.29 -3.65 8.80
CA SER A 51 23.36 -5.04 9.26
C SER A 51 23.65 -5.89 8.03
N ALA A 52 24.93 -6.11 7.75
CA ALA A 52 25.43 -7.08 6.80
C ALA A 52 24.74 -8.43 7.00
N ALA A 53 23.73 -8.68 6.18
CA ALA A 53 22.81 -9.80 6.36
C ALA A 53 23.47 -11.07 5.80
N SER A 54 24.25 -11.71 6.66
CA SER A 54 24.76 -13.09 6.49
C SER A 54 23.91 -14.11 7.27
N GLY A 55 22.70 -13.71 7.68
CA GLY A 55 21.75 -14.52 8.46
C GLY A 55 20.71 -15.24 7.60
N GLU A 56 20.13 -16.31 8.16
CA GLU A 56 18.95 -17.04 7.67
C GLU A 56 17.86 -16.07 7.16
N GLU A 57 17.24 -16.40 6.03
CA GLU A 57 16.16 -15.60 5.44
C GLU A 57 15.00 -15.44 6.45
N PHE A 58 14.64 -14.20 6.76
CA PHE A 58 13.54 -13.88 7.65
C PHE A 58 12.22 -13.89 6.87
N ILE A 59 11.41 -14.93 7.07
CA ILE A 59 10.15 -15.09 6.34
C ILE A 59 9.02 -14.38 7.09
N VAL A 60 8.35 -13.45 6.41
CA VAL A 60 7.12 -12.76 6.85
C VAL A 60 5.93 -13.34 6.08
N GLY A 61 4.92 -13.81 6.81
CA GLY A 61 3.63 -14.20 6.27
C GLY A 61 2.60 -13.08 6.37
N ALA A 62 1.67 -12.97 5.42
CA ALA A 62 0.52 -12.09 5.54
C ALA A 62 -0.75 -12.72 4.94
N LEU A 63 -1.88 -12.54 5.64
CA LEU A 63 -3.18 -13.01 5.21
C LEU A 63 -4.11 -11.83 4.92
N HIS A 64 -4.72 -11.85 3.74
CA HIS A 64 -5.68 -10.86 3.26
C HIS A 64 -7.08 -11.47 3.22
N VAL A 65 -8.08 -10.70 3.63
CA VAL A 65 -9.49 -11.13 3.54
C VAL A 65 -10.02 -11.12 2.11
N GLY A 66 -9.47 -10.22 1.28
CA GLY A 66 -9.82 -10.08 -0.13
C GLY A 66 -8.62 -10.28 -1.05
N SER A 67 -8.75 -9.80 -2.27
CA SER A 67 -7.64 -9.76 -3.22
C SER A 67 -6.72 -8.57 -2.96
N ILE A 68 -5.42 -8.73 -3.12
CA ILE A 68 -4.42 -7.64 -3.10
C ILE A 68 -4.64 -6.61 -4.22
N ASN A 69 -5.51 -6.88 -5.19
CA ASN A 69 -5.88 -5.98 -6.28
C ASN A 69 -7.25 -5.33 -6.09
N ASP A 70 -7.72 -5.18 -4.85
CA ASP A 70 -9.03 -4.62 -4.51
C ASP A 70 -9.16 -3.09 -4.66
N ALA A 71 -8.09 -2.41 -5.10
CA ALA A 71 -8.00 -0.95 -5.18
C ALA A 71 -8.31 -0.23 -3.84
N GLY A 72 -8.04 -0.89 -2.71
CA GLY A 72 -8.38 -0.39 -1.39
C GLY A 72 -7.48 -0.96 -0.30
N TYR A 73 -8.10 -1.59 0.69
CA TYR A 73 -7.45 -1.99 1.94
C TYR A 73 -6.39 -3.06 1.73
N ASN A 74 -6.72 -4.16 1.06
CA ASN A 74 -5.76 -5.26 0.86
C ASN A 74 -4.63 -4.81 -0.06
N GLN A 75 -4.92 -3.99 -1.09
CA GLN A 75 -3.90 -3.40 -1.95
C GLN A 75 -2.93 -2.50 -1.18
N ALA A 76 -3.43 -1.63 -0.29
CA ALA A 76 -2.57 -0.77 0.52
C ALA A 76 -1.65 -1.58 1.45
N HIS A 77 -2.18 -2.65 2.05
CA HIS A 77 -1.42 -3.58 2.86
C HIS A 77 -0.33 -4.30 2.06
N HIS A 78 -0.67 -4.84 0.88
CA HIS A 78 0.27 -5.48 -0.02
C HIS A 78 1.38 -4.52 -0.47
N ALA A 79 1.03 -3.28 -0.84
CA ALA A 79 2.03 -2.27 -1.22
C ALA A 79 3.04 -1.99 -0.09
N GLY A 80 2.59 -1.93 1.17
CA GLY A 80 3.48 -1.82 2.33
C GLY A 80 4.40 -3.03 2.52
N LEU A 81 3.89 -4.24 2.26
CA LEU A 81 4.68 -5.48 2.34
C LEU A 81 5.72 -5.58 1.22
N VAL A 82 5.37 -5.16 0.01
CA VAL A 82 6.32 -5.04 -1.11
C VAL A 82 7.41 -4.03 -0.74
N ALA A 83 7.04 -2.84 -0.28
CA ALA A 83 8.02 -1.84 0.17
C ALA A 83 8.94 -2.39 1.29
N MET A 84 8.41 -3.18 2.23
CA MET A 84 9.22 -3.85 3.24
C MET A 84 10.28 -4.78 2.59
N THR A 85 9.88 -5.61 1.62
CA THR A 85 10.83 -6.51 0.93
C THR A 85 11.88 -5.77 0.09
N GLU A 86 11.55 -4.58 -0.42
CA GLU A 86 12.49 -3.75 -1.19
C GLU A 86 13.52 -3.02 -0.31
N ASN A 87 13.14 -2.70 0.94
CA ASN A 87 13.95 -1.87 1.84
C ASN A 87 14.65 -2.66 2.95
N LEU A 88 14.29 -3.92 3.19
CA LEU A 88 14.90 -4.77 4.22
C LEU A 88 15.69 -5.92 3.59
N PRO A 89 17.00 -6.04 3.84
CA PRO A 89 17.78 -7.16 3.34
C PRO A 89 17.36 -8.47 4.01
N ASN A 90 17.48 -9.58 3.28
CA ASN A 90 17.19 -10.95 3.74
C ASN A 90 15.76 -11.18 4.29
N VAL A 91 14.78 -10.41 3.82
CA VAL A 91 13.35 -10.65 4.12
C VAL A 91 12.68 -11.31 2.94
N LYS A 92 11.89 -12.36 3.19
CA LYS A 92 11.01 -12.98 2.20
C LYS A 92 9.56 -12.88 2.63
N LEU A 93 8.70 -12.56 1.67
CA LEU A 93 7.27 -12.44 1.88
C LEU A 93 6.54 -13.68 1.33
N ILE A 94 5.59 -14.21 2.11
CA ILE A 94 4.58 -15.16 1.65
C ILE A 94 3.18 -14.59 1.96
N GLU A 95 2.28 -14.64 0.98
CA GLU A 95 0.94 -14.05 1.11
C GLU A 95 -0.16 -15.06 0.78
N ALA A 96 -1.29 -14.93 1.46
CA ALA A 96 -2.52 -15.64 1.13
C ALA A 96 -3.67 -14.63 0.95
N GLU A 97 -4.35 -14.71 -0.19
CA GLU A 97 -5.52 -13.89 -0.53
C GLU A 97 -6.83 -14.63 -0.29
N ASN A 98 -7.93 -13.88 -0.16
CA ASN A 98 -9.29 -14.41 -0.04
C ASN A 98 -9.46 -15.42 1.09
N VAL A 99 -8.77 -15.20 2.21
CA VAL A 99 -8.91 -16.04 3.40
C VAL A 99 -10.19 -15.60 4.14
N PRO A 100 -11.14 -16.51 4.43
CA PRO A 100 -12.33 -16.14 5.17
C PRO A 100 -12.00 -15.95 6.67
N GLU A 101 -12.73 -15.05 7.33
CA GLU A 101 -12.64 -14.78 8.78
C GLU A 101 -13.30 -15.91 9.59
N SER A 102 -12.75 -17.11 9.48
CA SER A 102 -13.23 -18.33 10.14
C SER A 102 -12.04 -19.14 10.67
N ALA A 103 -12.29 -20.36 11.15
CA ALA A 103 -11.23 -21.31 11.53
C ALA A 103 -10.25 -21.62 10.38
N ASP A 104 -10.61 -21.36 9.12
CA ASP A 104 -9.69 -21.49 7.99
C ASP A 104 -8.48 -20.55 8.10
N ALA A 105 -8.63 -19.37 8.73
CA ALA A 105 -7.52 -18.45 8.96
C ALA A 105 -6.43 -19.09 9.83
N GLU A 106 -6.80 -19.85 10.86
CA GLU A 106 -5.84 -20.58 11.70
C GLU A 106 -5.02 -21.57 10.86
N ARG A 107 -5.69 -22.36 10.01
CA ARG A 107 -5.04 -23.34 9.15
C ARG A 107 -4.06 -22.69 8.17
N VAL A 108 -4.40 -21.53 7.62
CA VAL A 108 -3.50 -20.79 6.72
C VAL A 108 -2.29 -20.25 7.49
N MET A 109 -2.50 -19.70 8.69
CA MET A 109 -1.40 -19.25 9.56
C MET A 109 -0.46 -20.40 9.96
N GLU A 110 -1.02 -21.55 10.35
CA GLU A 110 -0.22 -22.76 10.65
C GLU A 110 0.58 -23.23 9.43
N ASN A 111 0.00 -23.14 8.24
CA ASN A 111 0.72 -23.46 7.01
C ASN A 111 1.86 -22.47 6.73
N MET A 112 1.68 -21.18 7.00
CA MET A 112 2.76 -20.18 6.91
C MET A 112 3.88 -20.47 7.93
N ILE A 113 3.53 -20.87 9.16
CA ILE A 113 4.51 -21.29 10.17
C ILE A 113 5.31 -22.51 9.68
N GLN A 114 4.64 -23.50 9.08
CA GLN A 114 5.31 -24.68 8.49
C GLN A 114 6.23 -24.32 7.32
N GLN A 115 5.92 -23.26 6.58
CA GLN A 115 6.79 -22.69 5.54
C GLN A 115 7.97 -21.88 6.10
N GLY A 116 8.04 -21.70 7.43
CA GLY A 116 9.14 -21.03 8.11
C GLY A 116 8.88 -19.56 8.45
N ALA A 117 7.65 -19.06 8.30
CA ALA A 117 7.30 -17.70 8.69
C ALA A 117 7.64 -17.47 10.18
N LYS A 118 8.46 -16.45 10.44
CA LYS A 118 8.84 -16.01 11.79
C LYS A 118 7.92 -14.91 12.31
N MET A 119 7.20 -14.25 11.41
CA MET A 119 6.21 -13.21 11.71
C MET A 119 5.02 -13.39 10.77
N ILE A 120 3.80 -13.24 11.30
CA ILE A 120 2.57 -13.30 10.50
C ILE A 120 1.74 -12.04 10.75
N LEU A 121 1.34 -11.37 9.68
CA LEU A 121 0.45 -10.22 9.68
C LEU A 121 -0.96 -10.66 9.30
N ALA A 122 -1.84 -10.74 10.28
CA ALA A 122 -3.25 -11.06 10.10
C ALA A 122 -4.04 -9.78 9.78
N GLN A 123 -4.26 -9.48 8.49
CA GLN A 123 -4.77 -8.19 8.04
C GLN A 123 -6.30 -8.16 7.96
N SER A 124 -6.97 -8.48 9.07
CA SER A 124 -8.40 -8.20 9.23
C SER A 124 -8.78 -8.22 10.72
N PHE A 125 -9.81 -7.45 11.07
CA PHE A 125 -10.34 -7.45 12.43
C PHE A 125 -10.82 -8.85 12.85
N GLY A 126 -11.51 -9.58 11.97
CA GLY A 126 -12.02 -10.92 12.26
C GLY A 126 -10.95 -12.00 12.38
N TYR A 127 -9.68 -11.70 12.12
CA TYR A 127 -8.57 -12.63 12.37
C TYR A 127 -8.01 -12.56 13.80
N LEU A 128 -8.51 -11.66 14.66
CA LEU A 128 -7.99 -11.52 16.03
C LEU A 128 -8.01 -12.85 16.79
N ASP A 129 -9.18 -13.49 16.90
CA ASP A 129 -9.31 -14.74 17.66
C ASP A 129 -8.49 -15.88 17.03
N PRO A 130 -8.55 -16.14 15.70
CA PRO A 130 -7.64 -17.08 15.04
C PRO A 130 -6.16 -16.82 15.32
N ALA A 131 -5.71 -15.57 15.27
CA ALA A 131 -4.31 -15.21 15.44
C ALA A 131 -3.85 -15.45 16.88
N LEU A 132 -4.68 -15.09 17.87
CA LEU A 132 -4.42 -15.37 19.28
C LEU A 132 -4.36 -16.87 19.56
N ASN A 133 -5.27 -17.66 18.98
CA ASN A 133 -5.27 -19.11 19.12
C ASN A 133 -4.00 -19.76 18.55
N VAL A 134 -3.53 -19.31 17.39
CA VAL A 134 -2.28 -19.81 16.79
C VAL A 134 -1.06 -19.36 17.59
N ALA A 135 -1.02 -18.11 18.07
CA ALA A 135 0.10 -17.57 18.84
C ALA A 135 0.28 -18.23 20.23
N ALA A 136 -0.78 -18.84 20.77
CA ALA A 136 -0.74 -19.52 22.07
C ALA A 136 -0.21 -20.96 22.00
N LYS A 137 0.04 -21.51 20.80
CA LYS A 137 0.56 -22.87 20.56
C LYS A 137 2.09 -22.88 20.57
#